data_AF-A0A8D8SQI8-F1
#
_entry.id   AF-A0A8D8SQI8-F1
#
_cell.length_a   1.000
_cell.length_b   1.000
_cell.length_c   1.000
_cell.angle_alpha   90.00
_cell.angle_beta   90.00
_cell.angle_gamma   90.00
#
_symmetry.space_group_name_H-M   'P 1'
#
loop_
_entity.id
_entity.type
_entity.pdbx_description
1 polymer ?
#
loop_
_entity_poly.entity_id
_entity_poly.type
_entity_poly.pdbx_seq_one_letter_code
_entity_poly.pdbx_strand_id
1 'polypeptide(L)'
;MEEPLPVPIDSAVDEQNAIVQTPVKYISKVDYVSNVNVFNGVRFIFEMGFKLKVKPLTISTAAIIFHRFFKGELQRNHYDYYSIGASCIFLASKVQNEMHIDLRDIVNTAHATLHRNAGPLSMGEKYISMQDAISQGELFLMR
;
A
#
# COMPACT_ATOMS: atom_id res chain seq x y z
N MET A 1 47.28 -16.20 40.57
CA MET A 1 45.84 -15.90 40.54
C MET A 1 45.77 -14.42 40.14
N GLU A 2 45.78 -14.15 38.84
CA GLU A 2 45.70 -12.78 38.30
C GLU A 2 44.32 -12.64 37.65
N GLU A 3 43.52 -11.70 38.16
CA GLU A 3 42.26 -11.28 37.52
C GLU A 3 42.57 -10.43 36.29
N PRO A 4 41.81 -10.54 35.19
CA PRO A 4 42.01 -9.70 34.02
C PRO A 4 41.45 -8.29 34.26
N LEU A 5 42.15 -7.29 33.74
CA LEU A 5 41.81 -5.86 33.85
C LEU A 5 40.48 -5.53 33.14
N PRO A 6 39.73 -4.51 33.62
CA PRO A 6 38.48 -4.10 32.99
C PRO A 6 38.73 -3.39 31.66
N VAL A 7 37.96 -3.78 30.64
CA VAL A 7 37.98 -3.14 29.31
C VAL A 7 37.35 -1.73 29.38
N PRO A 8 37.92 -0.73 28.66
CA PRO A 8 37.40 0.64 28.69
C PRO A 8 36.02 0.74 28.02
N ILE A 9 35.09 1.40 28.69
CA ILE A 9 33.79 1.78 28.17
C ILE A 9 33.95 3.21 27.65
N ASP A 10 34.18 3.41 26.35
CA ASP A 10 33.96 4.72 25.74
C ASP A 10 33.41 4.62 24.31
N SER A 11 32.11 4.87 24.23
CA SER A 11 31.42 5.77 23.30
C SER A 11 31.74 5.75 21.80
N ALA A 12 30.87 5.09 21.03
CA ALA A 12 30.41 5.50 19.69
C ALA A 12 29.17 4.64 19.33
N VAL A 13 27.97 5.01 19.76
CA VAL A 13 26.92 5.60 18.91
C VAL A 13 26.93 5.12 17.45
N ASP A 14 25.78 4.58 17.03
CA ASP A 14 25.34 4.24 15.65
C ASP A 14 25.71 2.87 15.05
N GLU A 15 25.34 1.78 15.72
CA GLU A 15 25.17 0.47 15.07
C GLU A 15 23.77 0.24 14.47
N GLN A 16 22.93 1.29 14.37
CA GLN A 16 21.56 1.19 13.85
C GLN A 16 21.39 1.59 12.37
N ASN A 17 22.45 2.01 11.67
CA ASN A 17 22.31 2.56 10.31
C ASN A 17 22.85 1.68 9.17
N ALA A 18 23.03 0.39 9.41
CA ALA A 18 23.22 -0.59 8.34
C ALA A 18 21.88 -1.22 7.96
N ILE A 19 20.92 -0.42 7.48
CA ILE A 19 19.90 -0.97 6.58
C ILE A 19 20.69 -1.36 5.33
N VAL A 20 21.10 -2.63 5.28
CA VAL A 20 21.59 -3.25 4.05
C VAL A 20 20.52 -2.97 3.00
N GLN A 21 20.81 -2.02 2.11
CA GLN A 21 20.09 -1.86 0.86
C GLN A 21 20.36 -3.12 0.05
N THR A 22 19.65 -4.19 0.42
CA THR A 22 19.43 -5.30 -0.49
C THR A 22 18.77 -4.68 -1.71
N PRO A 23 19.32 -4.88 -2.92
CA PRO A 23 18.65 -4.38 -4.12
C PRO A 23 17.28 -5.02 -4.12
N VAL A 24 16.24 -4.19 -3.95
CA VAL A 24 14.86 -4.63 -3.91
C VAL A 24 14.64 -5.35 -5.23
N LYS A 25 14.60 -6.69 -5.19
CA LYS A 25 14.44 -7.52 -6.37
C LYS A 25 13.15 -7.03 -7.01
N TYR A 26 13.25 -6.41 -8.19
CA TYR A 26 12.13 -5.73 -8.83
C TYR A 26 10.93 -6.67 -8.80
N ILE A 27 9.87 -6.24 -8.12
CA ILE A 27 8.57 -6.91 -8.10
C ILE A 27 8.27 -7.24 -9.56
N SER A 28 8.25 -8.54 -9.89
CA SER A 28 7.98 -9.00 -11.25
C SER A 28 6.74 -8.29 -11.79
N LYS A 29 6.77 -7.86 -13.06
CA LYS A 29 5.68 -7.09 -13.67
C LYS A 29 4.43 -7.96 -13.71
N VAL A 30 3.53 -7.79 -12.72
CA VAL A 30 2.26 -8.51 -12.67
C VAL A 30 1.25 -7.74 -13.48
N ASP A 31 0.60 -8.47 -14.38
CA ASP A 31 -0.65 -8.04 -14.97
C ASP A 31 -1.79 -8.37 -14.01
N TYR A 32 -2.30 -7.32 -13.38
CA TYR A 32 -3.39 -7.37 -12.42
C TYR A 32 -4.74 -7.67 -13.09
N VAL A 33 -4.90 -7.34 -14.38
CA VAL A 33 -6.16 -7.53 -15.10
C VAL A 33 -6.38 -9.01 -15.42
N SER A 34 -5.30 -9.72 -15.79
CA SER A 34 -5.38 -11.12 -16.22
C SER A 34 -5.42 -12.12 -15.05
N ASN A 35 -4.89 -11.77 -13.88
CA ASN A 35 -4.83 -12.67 -12.71
C ASN A 35 -5.49 -12.03 -11.49
N VAL A 36 -6.81 -12.15 -11.41
CA VAL A 36 -7.60 -11.61 -10.30
C VAL A 36 -7.56 -12.58 -9.11
N ASN A 37 -6.79 -12.24 -8.08
CA ASN A 37 -6.64 -13.03 -6.86
C ASN A 37 -6.51 -12.13 -5.63
N VAL A 38 -6.94 -12.60 -4.46
CA VAL A 38 -6.74 -11.89 -3.17
C VAL A 38 -5.26 -11.55 -2.95
N PHE A 39 -4.37 -12.49 -3.26
CA PHE A 39 -2.92 -12.28 -3.19
C PHE A 39 -2.45 -11.12 -4.09
N ASN A 40 -2.97 -11.04 -5.31
CA ASN A 40 -2.63 -9.95 -6.24
C ASN A 40 -3.24 -8.62 -5.80
N GLY A 41 -4.39 -8.62 -5.13
CA GLY A 41 -4.96 -7.43 -4.48
C GLY A 41 -4.06 -6.87 -3.38
N VAL A 42 -3.50 -7.73 -2.53
CA VAL A 42 -2.52 -7.30 -1.50
C VAL A 42 -1.23 -6.81 -2.16
N ARG A 43 -0.71 -7.52 -3.15
CA ARG A 43 0.48 -7.09 -3.91
C ARG A 43 0.26 -5.72 -4.58
N PHE A 44 -0.94 -5.49 -5.11
CA PHE A 44 -1.34 -4.19 -5.65
C PHE A 44 -1.29 -3.09 -4.57
N ILE A 45 -1.76 -3.36 -3.34
CA ILE A 45 -1.68 -2.40 -2.23
C ILE A 45 -0.22 -2.02 -1.92
N PHE A 46 0.69 -3.00 -1.89
CA PHE A 46 2.11 -2.73 -1.68
C PHE A 46 2.70 -1.89 -2.82
N GLU A 47 2.44 -2.25 -4.07
CA GLU A 47 2.94 -1.51 -5.21
C GLU A 47 2.43 -0.06 -5.24
N MET A 48 1.14 0.13 -4.97
CA MET A 48 0.52 1.43 -4.82
C MET A 48 1.16 2.24 -3.70
N GLY A 49 1.37 1.63 -2.54
CA GLY A 49 2.00 2.27 -1.40
C GLY A 49 3.42 2.77 -1.70
N PHE A 50 4.20 1.97 -2.43
CA PHE A 50 5.53 2.37 -2.88
C PHE A 50 5.49 3.54 -3.89
N LYS A 51 4.54 3.52 -4.84
CA LYS A 51 4.40 4.61 -5.81
C LYS A 51 3.95 5.93 -5.17
N LEU A 52 3.05 5.84 -4.20
CA LEU A 52 2.57 6.98 -3.40
C LEU A 52 3.58 7.45 -2.35
N LYS A 53 4.67 6.69 -2.13
CA LYS A 53 5.70 6.97 -1.11
C LYS A 53 5.12 7.12 0.30
N VAL A 54 4.07 6.36 0.62
CA VAL A 54 3.51 6.33 1.99
C VAL A 54 4.40 5.53 2.93
N LYS A 55 4.27 5.76 4.24
CA LYS A 55 5.04 5.02 5.23
C LYS A 55 4.70 3.51 5.17
N PRO A 56 5.67 2.61 5.39
CA PRO A 56 5.42 1.17 5.42
C PRO A 56 4.37 0.75 6.45
N LEU A 57 4.25 1.51 7.55
CA LEU A 57 3.20 1.32 8.56
C LEU A 57 1.80 1.48 7.94
N THR A 58 1.59 2.52 7.14
CA THR A 58 0.33 2.81 6.44
C THR A 58 -0.03 1.71 5.44
N ILE A 59 0.95 1.22 4.68
CA ILE A 59 0.78 0.09 3.75
C ILE A 59 0.35 -1.18 4.50
N SER A 60 0.98 -1.44 5.64
CA SER A 60 0.68 -2.60 6.48
C SER A 60 -0.74 -2.51 7.05
N THR A 61 -1.16 -1.33 7.53
CA THR A 61 -2.53 -1.07 7.97
C THR A 61 -3.54 -1.32 6.85
N ALA A 62 -3.28 -0.81 5.64
CA ALA A 62 -4.14 -1.04 4.49
C ALA A 62 -4.28 -2.53 4.14
N ALA A 63 -3.18 -3.29 4.17
CA ALA A 63 -3.19 -4.73 3.93
C ALA A 63 -4.02 -5.50 4.99
N ILE A 64 -3.93 -5.11 6.26
CA ILE A 64 -4.72 -5.71 7.34
C ILE A 64 -6.23 -5.45 7.11
N ILE A 65 -6.61 -4.22 6.77
CA ILE A 65 -8.01 -3.86 6.48
C ILE A 65 -8.53 -4.69 5.31
N PHE A 66 -7.75 -4.79 4.23
CA PHE A 66 -8.09 -5.58 3.04
C PHE A 66 -8.30 -7.06 3.37
N HIS A 67 -7.38 -7.67 4.12
CA HIS A 67 -7.53 -9.06 4.54
C HIS A 67 -8.74 -9.29 5.42
N ARG A 68 -9.02 -8.37 6.37
CA ARG A 68 -10.17 -8.48 7.26
C ARG A 68 -11.48 -8.40 6.47
N PHE A 69 -11.53 -7.54 5.46
CA PHE A 69 -12.69 -7.40 4.57
C PHE A 69 -12.98 -8.69 3.78
N PHE A 70 -11.98 -9.26 3.10
CA PHE A 70 -12.16 -10.47 2.26
C PHE A 70 -12.21 -11.79 3.04
N LYS A 71 -11.96 -11.75 4.35
CA LYS A 71 -12.16 -12.90 5.25
C LYS A 71 -13.64 -13.13 5.57
N GLY A 72 -14.49 -12.10 5.48
CA GLY A 72 -15.94 -12.25 5.62
C GLY A 72 -16.52 -13.05 4.45
N GLU A 73 -17.23 -14.14 4.75
CA GLU A 73 -17.72 -15.12 3.76
C GLU A 73 -18.74 -14.54 2.75
N LEU A 74 -19.36 -13.39 3.05
CA LEU A 74 -20.52 -12.90 2.31
C LEU A 74 -20.19 -12.04 1.09
N GLN A 75 -18.95 -11.54 0.92
CA GLN A 75 -18.67 -10.43 -0.02
C GLN A 75 -17.51 -10.66 -0.98
N ARG A 76 -16.91 -11.86 -1.01
CA ARG A 76 -15.67 -12.13 -1.77
C ARG A 76 -15.81 -11.97 -3.30
N ASN A 77 -16.96 -12.31 -3.87
CA ASN A 77 -17.14 -12.38 -5.32
C ASN A 77 -17.82 -11.16 -5.96
N HIS A 78 -18.30 -10.20 -5.18
CA HIS A 78 -19.04 -9.06 -5.71
C HIS A 78 -18.20 -7.79 -5.89
N TYR A 79 -17.03 -7.73 -5.27
CA TYR A 79 -16.19 -6.53 -5.29
C TYR A 79 -14.89 -6.74 -6.04
N ASP A 80 -14.49 -5.72 -6.78
CA ASP A 80 -13.18 -5.65 -7.40
C ASP A 80 -12.10 -5.44 -6.32
N TYR A 81 -11.14 -6.36 -6.29
CA TYR A 81 -10.02 -6.33 -5.35
C TYR A 81 -9.19 -5.04 -5.49
N TYR A 82 -9.10 -4.46 -6.68
CA TYR A 82 -8.25 -3.28 -6.91
C TYR A 82 -8.93 -2.00 -6.44
N SER A 83 -10.23 -1.87 -6.70
CA SER A 83 -11.06 -0.79 -6.19
C SER A 83 -11.09 -0.79 -4.65
N ILE A 84 -11.32 -1.94 -4.02
CA ILE A 84 -11.24 -2.08 -2.56
C ILE A 84 -9.83 -1.83 -2.04
N GLY A 85 -8.80 -2.33 -2.72
CA GLY A 85 -7.41 -2.09 -2.34
C GLY A 85 -7.04 -0.59 -2.33
N ALA A 86 -7.51 0.17 -3.32
CA ALA A 86 -7.33 1.62 -3.37
C ALA A 86 -8.06 2.33 -2.21
N SER A 87 -9.30 1.93 -1.90
CA SER A 87 -10.04 2.42 -0.73
C SER A 87 -9.35 2.08 0.60
N CYS A 88 -8.76 0.89 0.74
CA CYS A 88 -8.01 0.52 1.94
C CYS A 88 -6.80 1.43 2.17
N ILE A 89 -6.08 1.80 1.10
CA ILE A 89 -4.97 2.77 1.21
C ILE A 89 -5.50 4.14 1.60
N PHE A 90 -6.57 4.61 0.95
CA PHE A 90 -7.14 5.93 1.28
C PHE A 90 -7.55 6.04 2.75
N LEU A 91 -8.25 5.02 3.25
CA LEU A 91 -8.64 4.93 4.65
C LEU A 91 -7.41 4.87 5.57
N ALA A 92 -6.44 4.02 5.26
CA ALA A 92 -5.22 3.87 6.06
C ALA A 92 -4.39 5.17 6.10
N SER A 93 -4.30 5.90 4.98
CA SER A 93 -3.65 7.20 4.90
C SER A 93 -4.29 8.22 5.83
N LYS A 94 -5.62 8.25 5.92
CA LYS A 94 -6.32 9.11 6.89
C LYS A 94 -6.08 8.66 8.33
N VAL A 95 -6.17 7.36 8.61
CA VAL A 95 -5.92 6.80 9.96
C VAL A 95 -4.51 7.14 10.45
N GLN A 96 -3.51 7.11 9.56
CA GLN A 96 -2.11 7.40 9.89
C GLN A 96 -1.69 8.86 9.65
N ASN A 97 -2.66 9.76 9.41
CA ASN A 97 -2.44 11.19 9.20
C ASN A 97 -1.39 11.52 8.12
N GLU A 98 -1.41 10.79 6.99
CA GLU A 98 -0.56 11.06 5.83
C GLU A 98 -1.10 12.26 5.05
N MET A 99 -0.71 13.46 5.45
CA MET A 99 -1.22 14.74 4.92
C MET A 99 -0.95 14.95 3.41
N HIS A 100 -0.01 14.22 2.82
CA HIS A 100 0.41 14.39 1.43
C HIS A 100 -0.35 13.51 0.43
N ILE A 101 -1.32 12.71 0.87
CA ILE A 101 -2.07 11.79 0.01
C ILE A 101 -3.48 12.31 -0.22
N ASP A 102 -3.71 12.86 -1.40
CA ASP A 102 -5.03 13.24 -1.86
C ASP A 102 -5.71 12.10 -2.62
N LEU A 103 -7.05 12.13 -2.66
CA LEU A 103 -7.85 11.16 -3.40
C LEU A 103 -7.48 11.13 -4.90
N ARG A 104 -7.08 12.28 -5.46
CA ARG A 104 -6.57 12.40 -6.83
C ARG A 104 -5.32 11.57 -7.06
N ASP A 105 -4.37 11.59 -6.12
CA ASP A 105 -3.12 10.85 -6.24
C ASP A 105 -3.38 9.35 -6.20
N ILE A 106 -4.33 8.92 -5.37
CA ILE A 106 -4.75 7.52 -5.30
C ILE A 106 -5.39 7.08 -6.62
N VAL A 107 -6.35 7.84 -7.16
CA VAL A 107 -7.00 7.52 -8.45
C VAL A 107 -5.97 7.42 -9.57
N ASN A 108 -5.07 8.41 -9.67
CA ASN A 108 -4.04 8.45 -10.70
C ASN A 108 -3.06 7.29 -10.58
N THR A 109 -2.61 6.99 -9.37
CA THR A 109 -1.66 5.90 -9.12
C THR A 109 -2.31 4.54 -9.34
N ALA A 110 -3.58 4.38 -8.95
CA ALA A 110 -4.32 3.13 -9.15
C ALA A 110 -4.49 2.85 -10.64
N HIS A 111 -4.90 3.87 -11.42
CA HIS A 111 -4.97 3.73 -12.86
C HIS A 111 -3.59 3.44 -13.50
N ALA A 112 -2.53 4.16 -13.10
CA ALA A 112 -1.18 3.91 -13.59
C ALA A 112 -0.64 2.51 -13.23
N THR A 113 -1.15 1.91 -12.16
CA THR A 113 -0.77 0.56 -11.71
C THR A 113 -1.52 -0.52 -12.48
N LEU A 114 -2.80 -0.31 -12.75
CA LEU A 114 -3.64 -1.23 -13.54
C LEU A 114 -3.34 -1.14 -15.04
N HIS A 115 -3.16 0.07 -15.55
CA HIS A 115 -2.97 0.35 -16.97
C HIS A 115 -1.59 0.97 -17.22
N ARG A 116 -0.52 0.19 -16.99
CA ARG A 116 0.87 0.65 -17.08
C ARG A 116 1.29 1.27 -18.44
N ASN A 117 0.55 0.98 -19.51
CA ASN A 117 0.83 1.50 -20.87
C ASN A 117 -0.16 2.61 -21.29
N ALA A 118 -1.12 2.98 -20.44
CA ALA A 118 -2.07 4.03 -20.74
C ALA A 118 -1.49 5.41 -20.38
N GLY A 119 -1.89 6.42 -21.15
CA GLY A 119 -1.59 7.82 -20.82
C GLY A 119 -2.24 8.26 -19.51
N PRO A 120 -1.92 9.48 -19.03
CA PRO A 120 -2.55 10.04 -17.84
C PRO A 120 -4.07 10.05 -18.00
N LEU A 121 -4.80 9.79 -16.92
CA LEU A 121 -6.26 9.81 -16.96
C LEU A 121 -6.72 11.21 -17.34
N SER A 122 -7.50 11.32 -18.41
CA SER A 122 -8.23 12.56 -18.65
C SER A 122 -9.27 12.74 -17.55
N MET A 123 -9.43 13.97 -17.06
CA MET A 123 -10.50 14.37 -16.15
C MET A 123 -11.85 14.26 -16.88
N GLY A 124 -12.34 13.03 -17.02
CA GLY A 124 -13.62 12.69 -17.64
C GLY A 124 -14.45 11.79 -16.74
N GLU A 125 -15.58 11.29 -17.25
CA GLU A 125 -16.53 10.48 -16.49
C GLU A 125 -15.90 9.25 -15.82
N LYS A 126 -14.89 8.63 -16.47
CA LYS A 126 -14.16 7.49 -15.90
C LYS A 126 -13.39 7.84 -14.63
N TYR A 127 -12.77 9.02 -14.59
CA TYR A 127 -12.07 9.51 -13.39
C TYR A 127 -13.06 9.70 -12.24
N ILE A 128 -14.19 10.37 -12.53
CA ILE A 128 -15.23 10.66 -11.53
C ILE A 128 -15.83 9.36 -11.00
N SER A 129 -16.14 8.41 -11.88
CA SER A 129 -16.66 7.10 -11.48
C SER A 129 -15.69 6.34 -10.57
N MET A 130 -14.38 6.36 -10.89
CA MET A 130 -13.37 5.73 -10.04
C MET A 130 -13.21 6.44 -8.69
N GLN A 131 -13.27 7.77 -8.68
CA GLN A 131 -13.25 8.57 -7.46
C GLN A 131 -14.44 8.25 -6.55
N ASP A 132 -15.65 8.16 -7.13
CA ASP A 132 -16.87 7.82 -6.40
C ASP A 132 -16.81 6.40 -5.86
N ALA A 133 -16.32 5.43 -6.65
CA ALA A 133 -16.12 4.06 -6.21
C ALA A 133 -15.16 3.97 -5.02
N ILE A 134 -14.04 4.70 -5.06
CA ILE A 134 -13.08 4.72 -3.95
C ILE A 134 -13.68 5.35 -2.69
N SER A 135 -14.42 6.46 -2.85
CA SER A 135 -15.06 7.18 -1.74
C SER A 135 -16.17 6.35 -1.09
N GLN A 136 -16.99 5.67 -1.89
CA GLN A 136 -18.01 4.74 -1.40
C GLN A 136 -17.37 3.50 -0.75
N GLY A 137 -16.29 2.98 -1.34
CA GLY A 137 -15.52 1.86 -0.79
C GLY A 137 -14.94 2.20 0.58
N GLU A 138 -14.45 3.42 0.80
CA GLU A 138 -14.00 3.88 2.11
C GLU A 138 -15.13 3.83 3.15
N LEU A 139 -16.29 4.40 2.84
CA LEU A 139 -17.45 4.36 3.74
C LEU A 139 -17.88 2.93 4.05
N PHE A 140 -17.83 2.06 3.04
CA PHE A 140 -18.17 0.65 3.19
C PHE A 140 -17.19 -0.10 4.09
N LEU A 141 -15.89 0.21 4.01
CA LEU A 141 -14.85 -0.41 4.86
C LEU A 141 -14.94 0.03 6.33
N MET A 142 -15.54 1.18 6.63
CA MET A 142 -15.75 1.68 7.99
C MET A 142 -17.00 1.13 8.69
N ARG A 143 -17.90 0.50 7.93
CA ARG A 143 -19.16 -0.05 8.44
C ARG A 143 -18.97 -1.40 9.12
#